data_AF-X1EHK8-F1
#
_entry.id   AF-X1EHK8-F1
#
_cell.length_a   1.000
_cell.length_b   1.000
_cell.length_c   1.000
_cell.angle_alpha   90.00
_cell.angle_beta   90.00
_cell.angle_gamma   90.00
#
_symmetry.space_group_name_H-M   'P 1'
#
loop_
_entity.id
_entity.type
_entity.pdbx_description
1 polymer ?
#
loop_
_entity_poly.entity_id
_entity_poly.type
_entity_poly.pdbx_seq_one_letter_code
_entity_poly.pdbx_strand_id
1 'polypeptide(L)'
;YVITGEKQNLFSVSFKIRDKKHPSEFKNLSGESFINWLEENGYEDIVMESFYRQIIVATLSDFCHFVYEGLKCSEKGKTTVAFALFRKPFKENLLFFEWLLGDPVEFMKVFYTKETSRYTIDKILKEEKIQIIANSIDKIWPQERFFNEDYIYKLRYAKKCAYGFENYWQRATHLVTSFREIKTEPHNLNFIFSNYEDKESQWEFIYLMVPMLLYYTLNVVEHLFLNIAEFDSFYSNIESLRRTMNFIFWAHEEIVKVD
;
A
#
# COMPACT_ATOMS: atom_id res chain seq x y z
N TYR A 1 -1.20 -13.10 -13.96
CA TYR A 1 -1.60 -12.94 -12.54
C TYR A 1 -3.12 -12.93 -12.37
N VAL A 2 -3.89 -12.07 -13.06
CA VAL A 2 -5.37 -12.06 -12.99
C VAL A 2 -6.01 -13.42 -13.36
N ILE A 3 -5.54 -14.05 -14.44
CA ILE A 3 -6.06 -15.34 -14.94
C ILE A 3 -5.95 -16.49 -13.91
N THR A 4 -4.90 -16.48 -13.07
CA THR A 4 -4.70 -17.52 -12.05
C THR A 4 -5.62 -17.31 -10.85
N GLY A 5 -5.84 -16.05 -10.45
CA GLY A 5 -6.74 -15.71 -9.35
C GLY A 5 -8.22 -15.92 -9.67
N GLU A 6 -8.62 -15.59 -10.90
CA GLU A 6 -9.99 -15.85 -11.39
C GLU A 6 -10.28 -17.35 -11.43
N LYS A 7 -9.32 -18.16 -11.89
CA LYS A 7 -9.44 -19.63 -11.89
C LYS A 7 -9.58 -20.24 -10.49
N GLN A 8 -9.06 -19.58 -9.47
CA GLN A 8 -9.17 -20.02 -8.08
C GLN A 8 -10.35 -19.39 -7.33
N ASN A 9 -11.25 -18.67 -8.00
CA ASN A 9 -12.40 -18.00 -7.37
C ASN A 9 -12.01 -17.06 -6.22
N LEU A 10 -10.78 -16.54 -6.21
CA LEU A 10 -10.30 -15.65 -5.15
C LEU A 10 -11.10 -14.34 -5.07
N PHE A 11 -11.76 -14.00 -6.18
CA PHE A 11 -12.51 -12.78 -6.40
C PHE A 11 -14.03 -12.98 -6.32
N SER A 12 -14.51 -14.21 -6.07
CA SER A 12 -15.94 -14.51 -6.00
C SER A 12 -16.34 -14.93 -4.60
N VAL A 13 -17.32 -14.23 -4.03
CA VAL A 13 -17.96 -14.64 -2.77
C VAL A 13 -19.20 -15.45 -3.13
N SER A 14 -19.24 -16.70 -2.67
CA SER A 14 -20.38 -17.59 -2.86
C SER A 14 -21.17 -17.67 -1.56
N PHE A 15 -22.48 -17.42 -1.63
CA PHE A 15 -23.36 -17.55 -0.47
C PHE A 15 -24.58 -18.41 -0.78
N LYS A 16 -25.12 -19.04 0.26
CA LYS A 16 -26.37 -19.78 0.19
C LYS A 16 -27.50 -18.87 0.65
N ILE A 17 -28.51 -18.72 -0.20
CA ILE A 17 -29.72 -17.99 0.16
C ILE A 17 -30.43 -18.79 1.25
N ARG A 18 -30.61 -18.17 2.42
CA ARG A 18 -31.24 -18.78 3.60
C ARG A 18 -32.75 -18.93 3.43
N ASP A 19 -33.36 -18.13 2.56
CA ASP A 19 -34.80 -18.09 2.35
C ASP A 19 -35.22 -18.60 0.96
N LYS A 20 -36.26 -19.44 0.90
CA LYS A 20 -36.79 -20.01 -0.37
C LYS A 20 -37.62 -19.00 -1.18
N LYS A 21 -37.71 -17.75 -0.73
CA LYS A 21 -38.55 -16.73 -1.36
C LYS A 21 -37.81 -16.02 -2.50
N HIS A 22 -38.32 -16.32 -3.69
CA HIS A 22 -38.15 -15.65 -4.98
C HIS A 22 -36.74 -15.49 -5.56
N PRO A 23 -36.26 -16.55 -6.25
CA PRO A 23 -35.14 -16.46 -7.20
C PRO A 23 -35.34 -15.48 -8.37
N SER A 24 -36.53 -14.89 -8.50
CA SER A 24 -36.94 -13.97 -9.56
C SER A 24 -36.67 -12.50 -9.24
N GLU A 25 -36.58 -12.11 -7.96
CA GLU A 25 -36.41 -10.70 -7.57
C GLU A 25 -34.96 -10.23 -7.72
N PHE A 26 -33.98 -11.10 -7.42
CA PHE A 26 -32.56 -10.73 -7.50
C PHE A 26 -31.94 -10.89 -8.90
N LYS A 27 -32.53 -11.71 -9.79
CA LYS A 27 -31.94 -12.05 -11.10
C LYS A 27 -31.69 -10.85 -12.01
N ASN A 28 -32.42 -9.75 -11.81
CA ASN A 28 -32.33 -8.53 -12.61
C ASN A 28 -31.64 -7.38 -11.86
N LEU A 29 -31.22 -7.57 -10.60
CA LEU A 29 -30.52 -6.55 -9.83
C LEU A 29 -29.03 -6.60 -10.17
N SER A 30 -28.42 -5.42 -10.33
CA SER A 30 -26.97 -5.28 -10.50
C SER A 30 -26.47 -4.03 -9.77
N GLY A 31 -25.18 -4.00 -9.45
CA GLY A 31 -24.55 -2.87 -8.78
C GLY A 31 -25.16 -2.55 -7.41
N GLU A 32 -25.47 -1.27 -7.18
CA GLU A 32 -25.99 -0.76 -5.90
C GLU A 32 -27.33 -1.39 -5.51
N SER A 33 -28.22 -1.63 -6.47
CA SER A 33 -29.53 -2.25 -6.20
C SER A 33 -29.41 -3.69 -5.69
N PHE A 34 -28.38 -4.42 -6.12
CA PHE A 34 -28.10 -5.78 -5.63
C PHE A 34 -27.49 -5.75 -4.22
N ILE A 35 -26.60 -4.78 -3.96
CA ILE A 35 -26.01 -4.57 -2.63
C ILE A 35 -27.09 -4.21 -1.60
N ASN A 36 -27.96 -3.25 -1.92
CA ASN A 36 -29.05 -2.85 -1.03
C ASN A 36 -29.97 -4.04 -0.71
N TRP A 37 -30.28 -4.87 -1.71
CA TRP A 37 -31.08 -6.08 -1.48
C TRP A 37 -30.37 -7.07 -0.54
N LEU A 38 -29.06 -7.25 -0.67
CA LEU A 38 -28.29 -8.12 0.24
C LEU A 38 -28.34 -7.60 1.69
N GLU A 39 -28.16 -6.29 1.89
CA GLU A 39 -28.24 -5.65 3.20
C GLU A 39 -29.64 -5.81 3.81
N GLU A 40 -30.69 -5.48 3.05
CA GLU A 40 -32.10 -5.58 3.50
C GLU A 40 -32.52 -7.02 3.86
N ASN A 41 -31.85 -8.03 3.30
CA ASN A 41 -32.12 -9.45 3.55
C ASN A 41 -31.14 -10.10 4.54
N GLY A 42 -30.33 -9.31 5.25
CA GLY A 42 -29.46 -9.79 6.33
C GLY A 42 -28.20 -10.53 5.85
N TYR A 43 -27.72 -10.23 4.64
CA TYR A 43 -26.46 -10.73 4.07
C TYR A 43 -25.33 -9.68 4.15
N GLU A 44 -25.37 -8.80 5.14
CA GLU A 44 -24.39 -7.73 5.37
C GLU A 44 -22.95 -8.29 5.45
N ASP A 45 -22.77 -9.47 6.05
CA ASP A 45 -21.49 -10.18 6.13
C ASP A 45 -20.88 -10.47 4.75
N ILE A 46 -21.71 -10.92 3.80
CA ILE A 46 -21.29 -11.21 2.42
C ILE A 46 -20.96 -9.93 1.66
N VAL A 47 -21.74 -8.87 1.87
CA VAL A 47 -21.45 -7.57 1.27
C VAL A 47 -20.07 -7.08 1.76
N MET A 48 -19.85 -7.11 3.08
CA MET A 48 -18.58 -6.69 3.70
C MET A 48 -17.40 -7.52 3.18
N GLU A 49 -17.53 -8.85 3.09
CA GLU A 49 -16.48 -9.72 2.54
C GLU A 49 -16.19 -9.40 1.06
N SER A 50 -17.23 -9.19 0.26
CA SER A 50 -17.10 -8.86 -1.16
C SER A 50 -16.33 -7.55 -1.36
N PHE A 51 -16.71 -6.49 -0.63
CA PHE A 51 -16.00 -5.22 -0.68
C PHE A 51 -14.56 -5.34 -0.17
N TYR A 52 -14.32 -6.07 0.91
CA TYR A 52 -12.98 -6.31 1.44
C TYR A 52 -12.05 -6.91 0.37
N ARG A 53 -12.49 -7.99 -0.29
CA ARG A 53 -11.74 -8.63 -1.39
C ARG A 53 -11.54 -7.70 -2.58
N GLN A 54 -12.58 -6.97 -2.98
CA GLN A 54 -12.52 -6.07 -4.13
C GLN A 54 -11.58 -4.89 -3.90
N ILE A 55 -11.60 -4.30 -2.71
CA ILE A 55 -10.69 -3.19 -2.33
C ILE A 55 -9.24 -3.66 -2.42
N ILE A 56 -8.92 -4.82 -1.84
CA ILE A 56 -7.55 -5.34 -1.85
C ILE A 56 -7.03 -5.51 -3.27
N VAL A 57 -7.81 -6.14 -4.15
CA VAL A 57 -7.39 -6.41 -5.54
C VAL A 57 -7.28 -5.12 -6.35
N ALA A 58 -8.27 -4.24 -6.27
CA ALA A 58 -8.28 -2.99 -7.03
C ALA A 58 -7.12 -2.07 -6.60
N THR A 59 -6.92 -1.92 -5.29
CA THR A 59 -5.84 -1.10 -4.74
C THR A 59 -4.47 -1.71 -5.02
N LEU A 60 -4.33 -3.04 -5.04
CA LEU A 60 -3.10 -3.73 -5.44
C LEU A 60 -2.79 -3.54 -6.93
N SER A 61 -3.80 -3.63 -7.80
CA SER A 61 -3.61 -3.38 -9.23
C SER A 61 -3.10 -1.96 -9.46
N ASP A 62 -3.72 -0.96 -8.83
CA ASP A 62 -3.28 0.43 -8.89
C ASP A 62 -1.84 0.59 -8.34
N PHE A 63 -1.53 -0.02 -7.19
CA PHE A 63 -0.18 -0.01 -6.60
C PHE A 63 0.86 -0.53 -7.59
N CYS A 64 0.62 -1.70 -8.19
CA CYS A 64 1.54 -2.33 -9.12
C CYS A 64 1.77 -1.49 -10.39
N HIS A 65 0.73 -0.87 -10.95
CA HIS A 65 0.87 -0.01 -12.12
C HIS A 65 1.73 1.22 -11.82
N PHE A 66 1.49 1.91 -10.71
CA PHE A 66 2.27 3.08 -10.33
C PHE A 66 3.73 2.75 -10.00
N VAL A 67 3.96 1.65 -9.27
CA VAL A 67 5.33 1.18 -8.97
C VAL A 67 6.08 0.79 -10.24
N TYR A 68 5.44 0.03 -11.14
CA TYR A 68 6.05 -0.36 -12.40
C TYR A 68 6.47 0.86 -13.22
N GLU A 69 5.58 1.84 -13.40
CA GLU A 69 5.93 3.04 -14.17
C GLU A 69 6.95 3.93 -13.46
N GLY A 70 6.91 3.99 -12.11
CA GLY A 70 7.93 4.67 -11.32
C GLY A 70 9.31 4.06 -11.53
N LEU A 71 9.42 2.73 -11.49
CA LEU A 71 10.67 2.00 -11.77
C LEU A 71 11.13 2.21 -13.21
N LYS A 72 10.23 2.19 -14.19
CA LYS A 72 10.56 2.48 -15.61
C LYS A 72 11.01 3.91 -15.84
N CYS A 73 10.51 4.87 -15.07
CA CYS A 73 11.03 6.24 -15.09
C CYS A 73 12.42 6.33 -14.45
N SER A 74 12.63 5.65 -13.33
CA SER A 74 13.94 5.55 -12.67
C SER A 74 15.00 4.94 -13.59
N GLU A 75 14.69 3.83 -14.26
CA GLU A 75 15.57 3.18 -15.25
C GLU A 75 16.04 4.14 -16.36
N LYS A 76 15.21 5.11 -16.72
CA LYS A 76 15.50 6.13 -17.76
C LYS A 76 16.16 7.39 -17.18
N GLY A 77 16.54 7.41 -15.91
CA GLY A 77 17.09 8.59 -15.21
C GLY A 77 16.07 9.72 -14.98
N LYS A 78 14.77 9.45 -15.13
CA LYS A 78 13.68 10.42 -14.92
C LYS A 78 13.27 10.44 -13.45
N THR A 79 14.21 10.76 -12.56
CA THR A 79 14.07 10.70 -11.09
C THR A 79 12.88 11.51 -10.57
N THR A 80 12.68 12.73 -11.06
CA THR A 80 11.52 13.57 -10.69
C THR A 80 10.19 12.87 -10.95
N VAL A 81 10.03 12.28 -12.13
CA VAL A 81 8.79 11.59 -12.51
C VAL A 81 8.64 10.31 -11.70
N ALA A 82 9.73 9.59 -11.46
CA ALA A 82 9.73 8.40 -10.62
C ALA A 82 9.25 8.71 -9.20
N PHE A 83 9.77 9.74 -8.54
CA PHE A 83 9.33 10.16 -7.22
C PHE A 83 7.86 10.59 -7.19
N ALA A 84 7.39 11.33 -8.19
CA ALA A 84 5.98 11.70 -8.30
C ALA A 84 5.06 10.47 -8.40
N LEU A 85 5.47 9.46 -9.18
CA LEU A 85 4.74 8.20 -9.33
C LEU A 85 4.77 7.35 -8.06
N PHE A 86 5.91 7.27 -7.36
CA PHE A 86 6.05 6.50 -6.12
C PHE A 86 5.26 7.07 -4.94
N ARG A 87 4.91 8.37 -4.97
CA ARG A 87 4.14 9.01 -3.89
C ARG A 87 2.82 8.28 -3.62
N LYS A 88 2.00 8.05 -4.64
CA LYS A 88 0.68 7.41 -4.47
C LYS A 88 0.76 5.99 -3.87
N PRO A 89 1.49 5.02 -4.47
CA PRO A 89 1.50 3.64 -3.99
C PRO A 89 2.04 3.54 -2.56
N PHE A 90 3.13 4.25 -2.24
CA PHE A 90 3.75 4.14 -0.92
C PHE A 90 3.09 5.01 0.14
N LYS A 91 2.58 6.21 -0.19
CA LYS A 91 1.94 7.08 0.81
C LYS A 91 0.50 6.68 1.08
N GLU A 92 -0.20 6.18 0.05
CA GLU A 92 -1.64 6.02 0.06
C GLU A 92 -2.05 4.54 0.08
N ASN A 93 -1.82 3.83 -1.03
CA ASN A 93 -2.25 2.43 -1.17
C ASN A 93 -1.70 1.55 -0.05
N LEU A 94 -0.42 1.71 0.29
CA LEU A 94 0.19 0.96 1.39
C LEU A 94 -0.48 1.22 2.75
N LEU A 95 -0.91 2.45 3.04
CA LEU A 95 -1.63 2.72 4.30
C LEU A 95 -2.97 1.99 4.37
N PHE A 96 -3.65 1.88 3.23
CA PHE A 96 -4.91 1.14 3.16
C PHE A 96 -4.67 -0.35 3.37
N PHE A 97 -3.60 -0.91 2.79
CA PHE A 97 -3.23 -2.30 3.03
C PHE A 97 -2.93 -2.57 4.50
N GLU A 98 -2.16 -1.69 5.15
CA GLU A 98 -1.83 -1.81 6.58
C GLU A 98 -3.09 -1.75 7.45
N TRP A 99 -4.02 -0.83 7.14
CA TRP A 99 -5.27 -0.69 7.88
C TRP A 99 -6.18 -1.91 7.70
N LEU A 100 -6.35 -2.37 6.46
CA LEU A 100 -7.10 -3.59 6.13
C LEU A 100 -6.52 -4.83 6.83
N LEU A 101 -5.20 -4.92 6.98
CA LEU A 101 -4.54 -6.05 7.64
C LEU A 101 -4.65 -5.97 9.16
N GLY A 102 -4.41 -4.80 9.73
CA GLY A 102 -4.35 -4.58 11.16
C GLY A 102 -5.73 -4.55 11.83
N ASP A 103 -6.69 -3.84 11.22
CA ASP A 103 -8.05 -3.68 11.72
C ASP A 103 -9.06 -3.59 10.56
N PRO A 104 -9.41 -4.73 9.94
CA PRO A 104 -10.35 -4.75 8.83
C PRO A 104 -11.74 -4.25 9.24
N VAL A 105 -12.18 -4.50 10.48
CA VAL A 105 -13.54 -4.13 10.92
C VAL A 105 -13.68 -2.62 10.99
N GLU A 106 -12.73 -1.94 11.63
CA GLU A 106 -12.77 -0.48 11.72
C GLU A 106 -12.58 0.17 10.35
N PHE A 107 -11.68 -0.35 9.50
CA PHE A 107 -11.52 0.14 8.14
C PHE A 107 -12.83 0.07 7.36
N MET A 108 -13.48 -1.11 7.34
CA MET A 108 -14.72 -1.29 6.59
C MET A 108 -15.82 -0.37 7.14
N LYS A 109 -15.97 -0.27 8.47
CA LYS A 109 -16.93 0.66 9.07
C LYS A 109 -16.71 2.10 8.59
N VAL A 110 -15.48 2.60 8.61
CA VAL A 110 -15.15 3.95 8.12
C VAL A 110 -15.45 4.08 6.62
N PHE A 111 -15.07 3.08 5.82
CA PHE A 111 -15.32 3.08 4.37
C PHE A 111 -16.83 3.10 4.03
N TYR A 112 -17.64 2.33 4.76
CA TYR A 112 -19.08 2.22 4.55
C TYR A 112 -19.87 3.44 5.00
N THR A 113 -19.39 4.19 6.01
CA THR A 113 -20.07 5.42 6.45
C THR A 113 -20.05 6.55 5.41
N LYS A 114 -19.39 6.36 4.24
CA LYS A 114 -19.27 7.33 3.13
C LYS A 114 -18.68 8.69 3.54
N GLU A 115 -18.11 8.82 4.74
CA GLU A 115 -17.41 10.02 5.20
C GLU A 115 -15.98 10.04 4.62
N THR A 116 -15.86 10.52 3.37
CA THR A 116 -14.58 10.64 2.64
C THR A 116 -13.49 11.34 3.43
N SER A 117 -13.88 12.26 4.33
CA SER A 117 -12.98 12.98 5.22
C SER A 117 -12.23 12.09 6.21
N ARG A 118 -12.77 10.94 6.61
CA ARG A 118 -12.18 10.09 7.65
C ARG A 118 -11.07 9.16 7.16
N TYR A 119 -11.08 8.81 5.87
CA TYR A 119 -10.05 7.96 5.27
C TYR A 119 -9.15 8.72 4.28
N THR A 120 -9.29 10.05 4.19
CA THR A 120 -8.32 10.89 3.47
C THR A 120 -7.02 10.94 4.26
N ILE A 121 -5.91 10.54 3.65
CA ILE A 121 -4.62 10.38 4.32
C ILE A 121 -4.11 11.66 4.98
N ASP A 122 -4.39 12.82 4.40
CA ASP A 122 -3.98 14.11 4.96
C ASP A 122 -4.74 14.47 6.25
N LYS A 123 -5.89 13.82 6.51
CA LYS A 123 -6.73 14.03 7.70
C LYS A 123 -6.48 13.00 8.80
N ILE A 124 -5.90 11.85 8.47
CA ILE A 124 -5.50 10.84 9.45
C ILE A 124 -4.31 11.40 10.26
N LEU A 125 -4.47 11.42 11.58
CA LEU A 125 -3.47 11.95 12.51
C LEU A 125 -2.19 11.13 12.48
N LYS A 126 -1.10 11.70 12.99
CA LYS A 126 0.19 11.02 13.06
C LYS A 126 0.08 9.75 13.91
N GLU A 127 -0.55 9.86 15.06
CA GLU A 127 -0.69 8.81 16.05
C GLU A 127 -1.53 7.65 15.47
N GLU A 128 -2.59 7.99 14.74
CA GLU A 128 -3.43 7.01 14.04
C GLU A 128 -2.66 6.26 12.95
N LYS A 129 -1.84 6.97 12.14
CA LYS A 129 -0.98 6.32 11.13
C LYS A 129 0.01 5.34 11.78
N ILE A 130 0.66 5.76 12.87
CA ILE A 130 1.60 4.90 13.59
C ILE A 130 0.88 3.66 14.13
N GLN A 131 -0.33 3.82 14.69
CA GLN A 131 -1.11 2.70 15.20
C GLN A 131 -1.53 1.73 14.08
N ILE A 132 -1.99 2.25 12.93
CA ILE A 132 -2.33 1.44 11.76
C ILE A 132 -1.11 0.60 11.33
N ILE A 133 0.05 1.24 11.21
CA ILE A 133 1.30 0.57 10.85
C ILE A 133 1.67 -0.50 11.90
N ALA A 134 1.61 -0.16 13.19
CA ALA A 134 1.94 -1.07 14.28
C ALA A 134 1.05 -2.33 14.26
N ASN A 135 -0.27 -2.15 14.12
CA ASN A 135 -1.22 -3.25 14.04
C ASN A 135 -0.90 -4.18 12.86
N SER A 136 -0.51 -3.63 11.71
CA SER A 136 -0.12 -4.43 10.55
C SER A 136 1.19 -5.19 10.77
N ILE A 137 2.19 -4.55 11.40
CA ILE A 137 3.47 -5.18 11.73
C ILE A 137 3.28 -6.35 12.69
N ASP A 138 2.41 -6.22 13.68
CA ASP A 138 2.10 -7.29 14.64
C ASP A 138 1.45 -8.52 14.01
N LYS A 139 0.75 -8.33 12.88
CA LYS A 139 0.21 -9.45 12.09
C LYS A 139 1.27 -10.18 11.28
N ILE A 140 2.30 -9.45 10.83
CA ILE A 140 3.36 -9.98 9.96
C ILE A 140 4.48 -10.63 10.79
N TRP A 141 4.91 -9.95 11.86
CA TRP A 141 6.05 -10.34 12.68
C TRP A 141 5.70 -10.30 14.17
N PRO A 142 4.89 -11.26 14.66
CA PRO A 142 4.36 -11.25 16.03
C PRO A 142 5.42 -11.46 17.13
N GLN A 143 6.60 -11.98 16.79
CA GLN A 143 7.66 -12.32 17.75
C GLN A 143 8.94 -11.52 17.53
N GLU A 144 9.38 -11.39 16.28
CA GLU A 144 10.63 -10.70 15.92
C GLU A 144 10.37 -9.70 14.79
N ARG A 145 10.13 -8.43 15.16
CA ARG A 145 9.82 -7.37 14.21
C ARG A 145 11.04 -7.02 13.35
N PHE A 146 10.92 -7.20 12.04
CA PHE A 146 11.93 -6.76 11.07
C PHE A 146 11.94 -5.24 10.90
N PHE A 147 10.76 -4.61 11.02
CA PHE A 147 10.58 -3.16 11.01
C PHE A 147 9.83 -2.68 12.24
N ASN A 148 10.12 -1.45 12.65
CA ASN A 148 9.34 -0.73 13.65
C ASN A 148 8.40 0.29 12.96
N GLU A 149 7.23 0.48 13.53
CA GLU A 149 6.19 1.41 13.11
C GLU A 149 6.67 2.86 12.98
N ASP A 150 7.51 3.34 13.90
CA ASP A 150 8.09 4.68 13.86
C ASP A 150 9.10 4.80 12.70
N TYR A 151 9.84 3.74 12.39
CA TYR A 151 10.74 3.71 11.24
C TYR A 151 9.95 3.81 9.93
N ILE A 152 8.93 2.97 9.73
CA ILE A 152 8.07 3.00 8.52
C ILE A 152 7.33 4.33 8.42
N TYR A 153 6.84 4.87 9.54
CA TYR A 153 6.22 6.18 9.58
C TYR A 153 7.19 7.29 9.14
N LYS A 154 8.40 7.32 9.70
CA LYS A 154 9.42 8.31 9.36
C LYS A 154 9.87 8.20 7.90
N LEU A 155 10.00 6.98 7.41
CA LEU A 155 10.34 6.68 6.03
C LEU A 155 9.31 7.29 5.05
N ARG A 156 8.02 7.28 5.40
CA ARG A 156 6.94 7.71 4.49
C ARG A 156 6.43 9.13 4.73
N TYR A 157 6.33 9.58 5.98
CA TYR A 157 5.55 10.77 6.32
C TYR A 157 6.35 11.88 7.01
N ALA A 158 7.52 11.58 7.58
CA ALA A 158 8.30 12.60 8.27
C ALA A 158 8.93 13.57 7.28
N LYS A 159 8.55 14.85 7.37
CA LYS A 159 9.12 15.93 6.55
C LYS A 159 10.62 16.14 6.79
N LYS A 160 11.10 15.82 7.99
CA LYS A 160 12.49 15.94 8.41
C LYS A 160 13.05 14.56 8.74
N CYS A 161 13.49 13.85 7.70
CA CYS A 161 14.10 12.54 7.81
C CYS A 161 15.06 12.35 6.63
N ALA A 162 16.33 12.06 6.89
CA ALA A 162 17.36 11.94 5.85
C ALA A 162 17.07 10.76 4.91
N TYR A 163 16.53 9.67 5.46
CA TYR A 163 16.09 8.50 4.71
C TYR A 163 14.60 8.56 4.33
N GLY A 164 13.93 9.71 4.48
CA GLY A 164 12.48 9.84 4.30
C GLY A 164 12.06 10.29 2.90
N PHE A 165 11.01 9.66 2.37
CA PHE A 165 10.47 9.95 1.04
C PHE A 165 9.65 11.26 0.96
N GLU A 166 9.06 11.73 2.07
CA GLU A 166 8.13 12.86 2.03
C GLU A 166 8.76 14.12 1.40
N ASN A 167 10.04 14.37 1.67
CA ASN A 167 10.76 15.49 1.06
C ASN A 167 10.85 15.33 -0.47
N TYR A 168 11.29 14.16 -0.94
CA TYR A 168 11.42 13.86 -2.36
C TYR A 168 10.07 13.93 -3.09
N TRP A 169 9.01 13.39 -2.49
CA TRP A 169 7.67 13.45 -3.07
C TRP A 169 7.14 14.88 -3.20
N GLN A 170 7.35 15.72 -2.19
CA GLN A 170 6.95 17.12 -2.23
C GLN A 170 7.72 17.90 -3.30
N ARG A 171 9.05 17.73 -3.38
CA ARG A 171 9.90 18.39 -4.38
C ARG A 171 9.65 17.89 -5.81
N ALA A 172 9.23 16.63 -5.97
CA ALA A 172 8.86 16.07 -7.27
C ALA A 172 7.49 16.57 -7.76
N THR A 173 6.55 16.80 -6.84
CA THR A 173 5.16 17.16 -7.17
C THR A 173 4.97 18.68 -7.29
N HIS A 174 5.69 19.47 -6.50
CA HIS A 174 5.52 20.91 -6.42
C HIS A 174 6.72 21.66 -7.00
N LEU A 175 6.46 22.64 -7.87
CA LEU A 175 7.48 23.52 -8.45
C LEU A 175 8.22 24.34 -7.39
N VAL A 176 7.48 24.79 -6.37
CA VAL A 176 7.98 25.54 -5.23
C VAL A 176 7.32 24.99 -3.97
N THR A 177 8.10 24.77 -2.93
CA THR A 177 7.66 24.32 -1.61
C THR A 177 7.91 25.43 -0.60
N SER A 178 6.89 25.76 0.21
CA SER A 178 6.92 26.88 1.16
C SER A 178 7.13 26.47 2.61
N PHE A 179 7.03 25.18 2.93
CA PHE A 179 7.30 24.64 4.26
C PHE A 179 8.76 24.86 4.64
N ARG A 180 9.01 25.36 5.85
CA ARG A 180 10.33 25.82 6.32
C ARG A 180 11.43 24.75 6.13
N GLU A 181 11.08 23.48 6.32
CA GLU A 181 12.02 22.35 6.29
C GLU A 181 12.35 21.84 4.88
N ILE A 182 11.49 22.12 3.89
CA ILE A 182 11.64 21.68 2.50
C ILE A 182 11.57 22.87 1.55
N LYS A 183 11.86 24.08 2.04
CA LYS A 183 11.63 25.31 1.31
C LYS A 183 12.55 25.35 0.09
N THR A 184 11.97 25.62 -1.08
CA THR A 184 12.78 25.82 -2.28
C THR A 184 13.70 27.02 -2.11
N GLU A 185 14.96 26.86 -2.50
CA GLU A 185 15.96 27.92 -2.41
C GLU A 185 15.57 29.13 -3.28
N PRO A 186 15.99 30.35 -2.91
CA PRO A 186 15.77 31.53 -3.74
C PRO A 186 16.28 31.29 -5.18
N HIS A 187 15.45 31.60 -6.17
CA HIS A 187 15.74 31.38 -7.60
C HIS A 187 15.88 29.91 -8.04
N ASN A 188 15.35 28.96 -7.26
CA ASN A 188 15.32 27.54 -7.60
C ASN A 188 13.87 27.06 -7.88
N LEU A 189 13.72 26.00 -8.69
CA LEU A 189 12.46 25.31 -8.97
C LEU A 189 12.61 23.81 -8.65
N ASN A 190 12.74 23.47 -7.36
CA ASN A 190 12.88 22.11 -6.84
C ASN A 190 13.64 21.17 -7.81
N PHE A 191 13.04 20.06 -8.25
CA PHE A 191 13.77 19.11 -9.07
C PHE A 191 13.96 19.53 -10.54
N ILE A 192 13.35 20.63 -11.00
CA ILE A 192 13.52 21.13 -12.37
C ILE A 192 14.96 21.59 -12.61
N PHE A 193 15.58 22.22 -11.62
CA PHE A 193 16.96 22.67 -11.72
C PHE A 193 17.97 21.69 -11.10
N SER A 194 17.58 20.43 -10.86
CA SER A 194 18.52 19.40 -10.42
C SER A 194 19.66 19.28 -11.43
N ASN A 195 20.89 19.45 -10.95
CA ASN A 195 22.09 19.24 -11.75
C ASN A 195 22.40 17.73 -11.88
N TYR A 196 23.59 17.37 -12.36
CA TYR A 196 23.98 15.96 -12.49
C TYR A 196 24.12 15.27 -11.13
N GLU A 197 24.84 15.88 -10.20
CA GLU A 197 25.07 15.34 -8.84
C GLU A 197 23.76 15.17 -8.05
N ASP A 198 22.84 16.13 -8.17
CA ASP A 198 21.50 16.05 -7.60
C ASP A 198 20.75 14.83 -8.12
N LYS A 199 20.80 14.59 -9.43
CA LYS A 199 20.12 13.43 -10.05
C LYS A 199 20.77 12.11 -9.67
N GLU A 200 22.09 12.07 -9.54
CA GLU A 200 22.82 10.90 -9.07
C GLU A 200 22.39 10.55 -7.64
N SER A 201 22.41 11.52 -6.71
CA SER A 201 21.96 11.32 -5.32
C SER A 201 20.48 10.93 -5.22
N GLN A 202 19.63 11.48 -6.09
CA GLN A 202 18.22 11.12 -6.19
C GLN A 202 18.06 9.67 -6.65
N TRP A 203 18.90 9.22 -7.57
CA TRP A 203 18.85 7.86 -8.10
C TRP A 203 19.37 6.85 -7.09
N GLU A 204 20.48 7.15 -6.42
CA GLU A 204 20.99 6.38 -5.28
C GLU A 204 19.92 6.22 -4.19
N PHE A 205 19.24 7.31 -3.84
CA PHE A 205 18.15 7.25 -2.87
C PHE A 205 17.03 6.30 -3.32
N ILE A 206 16.66 6.30 -4.60
CA ILE A 206 15.67 5.35 -5.14
C ILE A 206 16.17 3.92 -4.96
N TYR A 207 17.42 3.64 -5.35
CA TYR A 207 18.00 2.30 -5.26
C TYR A 207 18.11 1.78 -3.82
N LEU A 208 18.39 2.65 -2.86
CA LEU A 208 18.51 2.27 -1.46
C LEU A 208 17.14 2.15 -0.77
N MET A 209 16.26 3.13 -0.97
CA MET A 209 15.06 3.24 -0.13
C MET A 209 13.82 2.57 -0.73
N VAL A 210 13.69 2.49 -2.06
CA VAL A 210 12.51 1.85 -2.69
C VAL A 210 12.45 0.35 -2.41
N PRO A 211 13.55 -0.43 -2.47
CA PRO A 211 13.52 -1.84 -2.13
C PRO A 211 13.08 -2.11 -0.68
N MET A 212 13.45 -1.23 0.26
CA MET A 212 12.99 -1.32 1.66
C MET A 212 11.46 -1.29 1.75
N LEU A 213 10.82 -0.32 1.08
CA LEU A 213 9.36 -0.21 1.06
C LEU A 213 8.70 -1.32 0.25
N LEU A 214 9.32 -1.78 -0.84
CA LEU A 214 8.78 -2.90 -1.63
C LEU A 214 8.81 -4.20 -0.84
N TYR A 215 9.90 -4.49 -0.12
CA TYR A 215 9.97 -5.66 0.74
C TYR A 215 8.92 -5.60 1.85
N TYR A 216 8.80 -4.46 2.53
CA TYR A 216 7.75 -4.26 3.54
C TYR A 216 6.34 -4.43 2.94
N THR A 217 6.05 -3.77 1.81
CA THR A 217 4.74 -3.87 1.15
C THR A 217 4.41 -5.30 0.74
N LEU A 218 5.39 -6.04 0.22
CA LEU A 218 5.20 -7.44 -0.17
C LEU A 218 4.78 -8.30 1.01
N ASN A 219 5.35 -8.10 2.20
CA ASN A 219 4.94 -8.80 3.42
C ASN A 219 3.52 -8.42 3.85
N VAL A 220 3.16 -7.12 3.79
CA VAL A 220 1.78 -6.66 4.09
C VAL A 220 0.77 -7.31 3.14
N VAL A 221 1.05 -7.26 1.83
CA VAL A 221 0.16 -7.82 0.80
C VAL A 221 0.06 -9.33 0.94
N GLU A 222 1.15 -10.05 1.16
CA GLU A 222 1.12 -11.51 1.36
C GLU A 222 0.19 -11.88 2.53
N HIS A 223 0.30 -11.20 3.67
CA HIS A 223 -0.55 -11.46 4.85
C HIS A 223 -2.01 -11.05 4.62
N LEU A 224 -2.29 -10.02 3.82
CA LEU A 224 -3.66 -9.73 3.38
C LEU A 224 -4.26 -10.87 2.57
N PHE A 225 -3.48 -11.47 1.67
CA PHE A 225 -3.95 -12.58 0.84
C PHE A 225 -4.10 -13.89 1.65
N LEU A 226 -3.28 -14.12 2.67
CA LEU A 226 -3.48 -15.26 3.60
C LEU A 226 -4.85 -15.23 4.28
N ASN A 227 -5.48 -14.05 4.44
CA ASN A 227 -6.83 -13.91 5.00
C ASN A 227 -7.95 -14.23 3.98
N ILE A 228 -7.63 -14.36 2.70
CA ILE A 228 -8.60 -14.43 1.58
C ILE A 228 -8.49 -15.75 0.81
N ALA A 229 -7.30 -16.33 0.80
CA ALA A 229 -6.90 -17.44 -0.03
C ALA A 229 -6.33 -18.58 0.83
N GLU A 230 -6.63 -19.81 0.44
CA GLU A 230 -5.94 -20.98 0.99
C GLU A 230 -4.56 -21.11 0.33
N PHE A 231 -3.50 -21.12 1.15
CA PHE A 231 -2.14 -21.34 0.70
C PHE A 231 -1.56 -22.61 1.33
N ASP A 232 -0.71 -23.30 0.57
CA ASP A 232 0.15 -24.33 1.15
C ASP A 232 1.14 -23.67 2.11
N SER A 233 0.95 -23.93 3.41
CA SER A 233 1.78 -23.36 4.48
C SER A 233 3.26 -23.68 4.33
N PHE A 234 3.63 -24.84 3.80
CA PHE A 234 5.04 -25.19 3.60
C PHE A 234 5.67 -24.37 2.49
N TYR A 235 4.97 -24.24 1.35
CA TYR A 235 5.42 -23.44 0.23
C TYR A 235 5.54 -21.95 0.60
N SER A 236 4.53 -21.40 1.28
CA SER A 236 4.54 -20.01 1.75
C SER A 236 5.70 -19.72 2.70
N ASN A 237 6.00 -20.64 3.63
CA ASN A 237 7.12 -20.49 4.56
C ASN A 237 8.49 -20.49 3.85
N ILE A 238 8.70 -21.38 2.87
CA ILE A 238 9.96 -21.43 2.10
C ILE A 238 10.15 -20.16 1.28
N GLU A 239 9.09 -19.70 0.60
CA GLU A 239 9.16 -18.49 -0.22
C GLU A 239 9.40 -17.24 0.62
N SER A 240 8.77 -17.15 1.80
CA SER A 240 9.02 -16.10 2.79
C SER A 240 10.47 -16.09 3.29
N LEU A 241 11.02 -17.26 3.62
CA LEU A 241 12.41 -17.40 4.06
C LEU A 241 13.39 -17.01 2.93
N ARG A 242 13.18 -17.51 1.71
CA ARG A 242 13.99 -17.16 0.54
C ARG A 242 14.01 -15.66 0.29
N ARG A 243 12.83 -15.03 0.33
CA ARG A 243 12.68 -13.58 0.15
C ARG A 243 13.43 -12.81 1.23
N THR A 244 13.31 -13.22 2.49
CA THR A 244 13.98 -12.57 3.62
C THR A 244 15.50 -12.68 3.52
N MET A 245 16.04 -13.86 3.18
CA MET A 245 17.48 -14.02 2.95
C MET A 245 17.98 -13.14 1.80
N ASN A 246 17.28 -13.14 0.66
CA ASN A 246 17.67 -12.30 -0.48
C ASN A 246 17.66 -10.81 -0.13
N PHE A 247 16.68 -10.37 0.66
CA PHE A 247 16.63 -9.00 1.14
C PHE A 247 17.79 -8.68 2.08
N ILE A 248 18.15 -9.58 3.00
CA ILE A 248 19.31 -9.41 3.89
C ILE A 248 20.60 -9.35 3.08
N PHE A 249 20.78 -10.20 2.07
CA PHE A 249 21.96 -10.16 1.20
C PHE A 249 22.07 -8.84 0.45
N TRP A 250 20.98 -8.40 -0.19
CA TRP A 250 20.94 -7.10 -0.85
C TRP A 250 21.24 -5.95 0.13
N ALA A 251 20.60 -5.94 1.30
CA ALA A 251 20.82 -4.91 2.32
C ALA A 251 22.28 -4.90 2.81
N HIS A 252 22.88 -6.06 3.00
CA HIS A 252 24.30 -6.16 3.35
C HIS A 252 25.21 -5.62 2.23
N GLU A 253 24.90 -5.93 0.96
CA GLU A 253 25.72 -5.47 -0.17
C GLU A 253 25.65 -3.96 -0.39
N GLU A 254 24.48 -3.36 -0.20
CA GLU A 254 24.23 -1.97 -0.57
C GLU A 254 24.25 -0.99 0.61
N ILE A 255 23.94 -1.43 1.84
CA ILE A 255 23.91 -0.56 3.02
C ILE A 255 25.24 -0.63 3.78
N VAL A 256 25.79 -1.83 3.97
CA VAL A 256 27.01 -2.03 4.80
C VAL A 256 28.29 -1.62 4.05
N LYS A 257 28.28 -1.54 2.71
CA LYS A 257 29.44 -1.06 1.94
C LYS A 257 29.55 0.46 1.84
N VAL A 258 28.53 1.20 2.29
CA VAL A 258 28.45 2.66 2.17
C VAL A 258 28.86 3.37 3.48
N ASP A 259 29.04 2.60 4.56
CA ASP A 259 29.68 3.03 5.84
C ASP A 259 31.17 2.65 5.88
#